data_AF-A0AAJ1TQW4-F1
#
_entry.id   AF-A0AAJ1TQW4-F1
#
_cell.length_a   1.000
_cell.length_b   1.000
_cell.length_c   1.000
_cell.angle_alpha   90.00
_cell.angle_beta   90.00
_cell.angle_gamma   90.00
#
_symmetry.space_group_name_H-M   'P 1'
#
loop_
_entity.id
_entity.type
_entity.pdbx_description
1 polymer ?
#
loop_
_entity_poly.entity_id
_entity_poly.type
_entity_poly.pdbx_seq_one_letter_code
_entity_poly.pdbx_strand_id
1 'polypeptide(L)'
;MLAFAGGLGACNTASPLTTGSIPDRKPTLVVSDAERDCLGRAMYFESNRSDEGGLIAVGTVVMNRLEAAIFPGGICAVVGQPGQFAPGVLTKPMQERDLQKVAEAADAVLAGERHPKVGKAMYFHTAGHHFPYKNMHYVAVAGGNAFYEKRDTRAAKKEMPASPALPPAVSSYAAGPVPPAQ
;
A
#
# COMPACT_ATOMS: atom_id res chain seq x y z
N MET A 1 -58.74 48.24 3.63
CA MET A 1 -59.35 47.75 4.88
C MET A 1 -58.58 46.53 5.33
N LEU A 2 -57.79 46.68 6.40
CA LEU A 2 -57.28 45.57 7.21
C LEU A 2 -58.47 44.92 7.95
N ALA A 3 -58.43 43.59 8.19
CA ALA A 3 -58.50 43.03 9.54
C ALA A 3 -58.43 41.48 9.62
N PHE A 4 -57.76 41.00 10.69
CA PHE A 4 -57.80 39.70 11.42
C PHE A 4 -57.46 38.37 10.70
N ALA A 5 -56.92 37.32 11.33
CA ALA A 5 -56.08 37.09 12.53
C ALA A 5 -55.88 35.57 12.67
N GLY A 6 -54.77 35.18 13.33
CA GLY A 6 -54.75 34.07 14.29
C GLY A 6 -54.66 32.63 13.75
N GLY A 7 -53.61 31.91 14.17
CA GLY A 7 -53.54 30.47 14.04
C GLY A 7 -52.21 29.89 14.51
N LEU A 8 -52.08 29.65 15.82
CA LEU A 8 -51.06 28.78 16.40
C LEU A 8 -51.26 27.34 15.88
N GLY A 9 -50.20 26.74 15.36
CA GLY A 9 -50.17 25.34 14.92
C GLY A 9 -48.80 24.74 15.17
N ALA A 10 -48.55 24.32 16.41
CA ALA A 10 -47.45 23.41 16.72
C ALA A 10 -47.84 22.00 16.28
N CYS A 11 -47.05 21.40 15.40
CA CYS A 11 -47.02 19.96 15.20
C CYS A 11 -45.57 19.51 15.26
N ASN A 12 -45.21 18.91 16.39
CA ASN A 12 -44.02 18.10 16.57
C ASN A 12 -44.00 17.01 15.49
N THR A 13 -43.01 17.06 14.61
CA THR A 13 -42.55 15.85 13.93
C THR A 13 -41.15 15.57 14.45
N ALA A 14 -41.10 14.63 15.40
CA ALA A 14 -39.88 13.95 15.75
C ALA A 14 -39.40 13.20 14.50
N SER A 15 -38.38 13.73 13.83
CA SER A 15 -37.60 12.94 12.89
C SER A 15 -36.79 11.94 13.71
N PRO A 16 -36.94 10.62 13.50
CA PRO A 16 -36.05 9.66 14.13
C PRO A 16 -34.64 9.93 13.62
N LEU A 17 -33.73 10.21 14.56
CA LEU A 17 -32.30 10.10 14.37
C LEU A 17 -32.03 8.63 14.02
N THR A 18 -31.98 8.29 12.73
CA THR A 18 -31.39 7.03 12.28
C THR A 18 -29.89 7.15 12.51
N THR A 19 -29.48 6.78 13.72
CA THR A 19 -28.15 6.24 13.97
C THR A 19 -28.22 4.78 13.58
N GLY A 20 -27.60 4.45 12.45
CA GLY A 20 -27.43 3.09 11.97
C GLY A 20 -26.21 3.04 11.09
N SER A 21 -25.07 2.72 11.71
CA SER A 21 -23.78 2.49 11.07
C SER A 21 -23.95 1.74 9.75
N ILE A 22 -23.58 2.38 8.64
CA ILE A 22 -23.28 1.65 7.41
C ILE A 22 -22.02 0.84 7.75
N PRO A 23 -22.06 -0.51 7.76
CA PRO A 23 -20.82 -1.25 7.81
C PRO A 23 -20.03 -0.86 6.58
N ASP A 24 -18.80 -0.41 6.79
CA ASP A 24 -17.74 -0.14 5.82
C ASP A 24 -17.42 -1.46 5.08
N ARG A 25 -18.39 -1.98 4.35
CA ARG A 25 -18.27 -3.20 3.58
C ARG A 25 -17.70 -2.73 2.27
N LYS A 26 -16.36 -2.79 2.15
CA LYS A 26 -15.71 -2.74 0.84
C LYS A 26 -16.53 -3.61 -0.10
N PRO A 27 -17.06 -3.06 -1.21
CA PRO A 27 -17.74 -3.87 -2.20
C PRO A 27 -16.82 -5.02 -2.54
N THR A 28 -17.35 -6.25 -2.52
CA THR A 28 -16.62 -7.39 -3.06
C THR A 28 -16.39 -7.07 -4.53
N LEU A 29 -15.18 -6.61 -4.86
CA LEU A 29 -14.84 -6.16 -6.19
C LEU A 29 -14.92 -7.38 -7.12
N VAL A 30 -15.99 -7.46 -7.89
CA VAL A 30 -16.01 -8.27 -9.10
C VAL A 30 -15.05 -7.58 -10.05
N VAL A 31 -13.88 -8.17 -10.26
CA VAL A 31 -12.86 -7.61 -11.13
C VAL A 31 -13.35 -7.75 -12.56
N SER A 32 -13.62 -6.62 -13.21
CA SER A 32 -13.99 -6.58 -14.62
C SER A 32 -12.75 -6.65 -15.52
N ASP A 33 -12.93 -6.93 -16.81
CA ASP A 33 -11.84 -6.89 -17.77
C ASP A 33 -11.15 -5.52 -17.83
N ALA A 34 -11.90 -4.44 -17.59
CA ALA A 34 -11.35 -3.10 -17.51
C ALA A 34 -10.43 -2.92 -16.29
N GLU A 35 -10.84 -3.43 -15.12
CA GLU A 35 -10.02 -3.40 -13.90
C GLU A 35 -8.72 -4.21 -14.07
N ARG A 36 -8.84 -5.37 -14.73
CA ARG A 36 -7.70 -6.22 -15.10
C ARG A 36 -6.75 -5.51 -16.08
N ASP A 37 -7.27 -4.84 -17.10
CA ASP A 37 -6.46 -4.06 -18.05
C ASP A 37 -5.73 -2.91 -17.34
N CYS A 38 -6.41 -2.14 -16.49
CA CYS A 38 -5.77 -1.09 -15.68
C CYS A 38 -4.60 -1.64 -14.84
N LEU A 39 -4.77 -2.82 -14.22
CA LEU A 39 -3.71 -3.49 -13.46
C LEU A 39 -2.52 -3.83 -14.35
N GLY A 40 -2.76 -4.55 -15.46
CA GLY A 40 -1.71 -4.98 -16.38
C GLY A 40 -0.93 -3.81 -16.95
N ARG A 41 -1.62 -2.72 -17.30
CA ARG A 41 -1.00 -1.49 -17.81
C ARG A 41 -0.10 -0.82 -16.78
N ALA A 42 -0.53 -0.74 -15.52
CA ALA A 42 0.33 -0.24 -14.44
C ALA A 42 1.59 -1.12 -14.30
N MET A 43 1.42 -2.43 -14.26
CA MET A 43 2.55 -3.37 -14.18
C MET A 43 3.54 -3.15 -15.34
N TYR A 44 3.03 -3.02 -16.57
CA TYR A 44 3.84 -2.87 -17.78
C TYR A 44 4.61 -1.53 -17.88
N PHE A 45 3.97 -0.42 -17.49
CA PHE A 45 4.57 0.91 -17.64
C PHE A 45 5.46 1.32 -16.46
N GLU A 46 5.24 0.74 -15.28
CA GLU A 46 6.04 1.06 -14.08
C GLU A 46 7.23 0.15 -13.85
N SER A 47 7.31 -1.01 -14.52
CA SER A 47 8.40 -1.97 -14.31
C SER A 47 9.25 -2.17 -15.56
N ASN A 48 10.44 -2.74 -15.36
CA ASN A 48 11.19 -3.35 -16.44
C ASN A 48 10.44 -4.59 -16.94
N ARG A 49 9.84 -4.48 -18.13
CA ARG A 49 9.01 -5.50 -18.80
C ARG A 49 9.70 -6.85 -19.00
N SER A 50 11.03 -6.92 -18.91
CA SER A 50 11.79 -8.17 -19.03
C SER A 50 11.90 -8.94 -17.72
N ASP A 51 11.48 -8.34 -16.60
CA ASP A 51 11.53 -8.92 -15.26
C ASP A 51 10.10 -9.17 -14.75
N GLU A 52 9.69 -10.44 -14.74
CA GLU A 52 8.38 -10.86 -14.23
C GLU A 52 8.20 -10.52 -12.75
N GLY A 53 9.26 -10.66 -11.95
CA GLY A 53 9.23 -10.23 -10.54
C GLY A 53 8.94 -8.73 -10.40
N GLY A 54 9.41 -7.93 -11.35
CA GLY A 54 9.10 -6.51 -11.49
C GLY A 54 7.62 -6.23 -11.75
N LEU A 55 6.99 -7.00 -12.64
CA LEU A 55 5.55 -6.90 -12.92
C LEU A 55 4.75 -7.21 -11.65
N ILE A 56 5.01 -8.36 -11.02
CA ILE A 56 4.30 -8.80 -9.81
C ILE A 56 4.54 -7.82 -8.65
N ALA A 57 5.72 -7.22 -8.55
CA ALA A 57 6.03 -6.22 -7.52
C ALA A 57 5.19 -4.95 -7.66
N VAL A 58 5.03 -4.42 -8.86
CA VAL A 58 4.12 -3.28 -9.12
C VAL A 58 2.67 -3.67 -8.87
N GLY A 59 2.23 -4.84 -9.36
CA GLY A 59 0.88 -5.34 -9.14
C GLY A 59 0.57 -5.47 -7.63
N THR A 60 1.53 -5.95 -6.85
CA THR A 60 1.44 -6.00 -5.38
C THR A 60 1.17 -4.62 -4.77
N VAL A 61 1.87 -3.57 -5.23
CA VAL A 61 1.64 -2.20 -4.75
C VAL A 61 0.24 -1.70 -5.10
N VAL A 62 -0.24 -1.98 -6.32
CA VAL A 62 -1.58 -1.58 -6.75
C VAL A 62 -2.64 -2.24 -5.86
N MET A 63 -2.50 -3.53 -5.58
CA MET A 63 -3.41 -4.26 -4.69
C MET A 63 -3.31 -3.80 -3.24
N ASN A 64 -2.10 -3.54 -2.72
CA ASN A 64 -1.91 -2.95 -1.39
C ASN A 64 -2.61 -1.59 -1.26
N ARG A 65 -2.56 -0.76 -2.31
CA ARG A 65 -3.27 0.52 -2.36
C ARG A 65 -4.77 0.30 -2.38
N LEU A 66 -5.28 -0.55 -3.26
CA LEU A 66 -6.71 -0.89 -3.30
C LEU A 66 -7.25 -1.39 -1.95
N GLU A 67 -6.44 -2.17 -1.24
CA GLU A 67 -6.77 -2.74 0.07
C GLU A 67 -6.70 -1.70 1.21
N ALA A 68 -5.99 -0.58 1.04
CA ALA A 68 -5.99 0.49 2.03
C ALA A 68 -7.29 1.33 2.00
N ALA A 69 -7.68 1.90 3.15
CA ALA A 69 -8.91 2.70 3.28
C ALA A 69 -8.84 4.04 2.54
N ILE A 70 -7.64 4.51 2.18
CA ILE A 70 -7.42 5.79 1.52
C ILE A 70 -7.61 5.77 -0.01
N PHE A 71 -7.85 4.59 -0.61
CA PHE A 71 -8.03 4.44 -2.05
C PHE A 71 -9.37 3.78 -2.40
N PRO A 72 -10.49 4.52 -2.30
CA PRO A 72 -11.79 4.02 -2.77
C PRO A 72 -11.84 3.97 -4.30
N GLY A 73 -12.58 3.01 -4.87
CA GLY A 73 -13.01 3.07 -6.28
C GLY A 73 -12.41 2.06 -7.26
N GLY A 74 -11.73 1.00 -6.80
CA GLY A 74 -11.21 -0.05 -7.69
C GLY A 74 -9.77 0.16 -8.14
N ILE A 75 -9.23 -0.82 -8.86
CA ILE A 75 -7.88 -0.82 -9.46
C ILE A 75 -7.73 0.35 -10.42
N CYS A 76 -8.69 0.56 -11.34
CA CYS A 76 -8.61 1.66 -12.29
C CYS A 76 -8.55 3.03 -11.60
N ALA A 77 -9.28 3.21 -10.48
CA ALA A 77 -9.20 4.45 -9.70
C ALA A 77 -7.83 4.64 -9.05
N VAL A 78 -7.17 3.57 -8.58
CA VAL A 78 -5.80 3.63 -8.05
C VAL A 78 -4.81 4.01 -9.15
N VAL A 79 -4.89 3.35 -10.30
CA VAL A 79 -3.96 3.54 -11.43
C VAL A 79 -4.15 4.91 -12.09
N GLY A 80 -5.39 5.40 -12.16
CA GLY A 80 -5.75 6.68 -12.75
C GLY A 80 -5.43 7.91 -11.88
N GLN A 81 -4.91 7.74 -10.67
CA GLN A 81 -4.62 8.89 -9.81
C GLN A 81 -3.55 9.81 -10.43
N PRO A 82 -3.77 11.13 -10.47
CA PRO A 82 -2.85 12.08 -11.10
C PRO A 82 -1.44 12.00 -10.51
N GLY A 83 -0.43 11.78 -11.37
CA GLY A 83 0.98 11.82 -10.99
C GLY A 83 1.49 10.62 -10.18
N GLN A 84 0.65 9.59 -9.97
CA GLN A 84 1.04 8.40 -9.19
C GLN A 84 1.69 7.31 -10.04
N PHE A 85 1.41 7.31 -11.34
CA PHE A 85 1.88 6.38 -12.35
C PHE A 85 2.35 7.17 -13.59
N ALA A 86 3.03 6.49 -14.51
CA ALA A 86 3.62 7.04 -15.71
C ALA A 86 2.60 7.84 -16.53
N PRO A 87 2.99 8.98 -17.12
CA PRO A 87 2.09 9.75 -17.99
C PRO A 87 1.54 8.88 -19.12
N GLY A 88 0.21 8.81 -19.21
CA GLY A 88 -0.50 7.98 -20.19
C GLY A 88 -0.56 6.50 -19.85
N VAL A 89 -0.39 6.09 -18.58
CA VAL A 89 -0.51 4.69 -18.14
C VAL A 89 -1.81 4.03 -18.61
N LEU A 90 -2.92 4.76 -18.72
CA LEU A 90 -4.22 4.26 -19.19
C LEU A 90 -4.47 4.44 -20.71
N THR A 91 -3.62 5.18 -21.43
CA THR A 91 -3.87 5.52 -22.85
C THR A 91 -2.79 5.05 -23.82
N LYS A 92 -1.53 4.91 -23.38
CA LYS A 92 -0.42 4.50 -24.26
C LYS A 92 -0.55 3.04 -24.69
N PRO A 93 -0.27 2.68 -25.96
CA PRO A 93 -0.31 1.29 -26.37
C PRO A 93 0.80 0.47 -25.68
N MET A 94 0.48 -0.75 -25.26
CA MET A 94 1.47 -1.76 -24.91
C MET A 94 2.02 -2.39 -26.20
N GLN A 95 3.20 -3.00 -26.13
CA GLN A 95 3.74 -3.74 -27.28
C GLN A 95 3.03 -5.08 -27.41
N GLU A 96 2.65 -5.46 -28.63
CA GLU A 96 1.95 -6.72 -28.93
C GLU A 96 2.64 -7.93 -28.31
N ARG A 97 3.97 -8.01 -28.44
CA ARG A 97 4.81 -9.10 -27.92
C ARG A 97 4.75 -9.28 -26.40
N ASP A 98 4.35 -8.25 -25.66
CA ASP A 98 4.31 -8.26 -24.20
C ASP A 98 2.89 -8.50 -23.66
N LEU A 99 1.84 -8.41 -24.49
CA LEU A 99 0.44 -8.46 -24.05
C LEU A 99 0.11 -9.73 -23.28
N GLN A 100 0.49 -10.90 -23.80
CA GLN A 100 0.18 -12.19 -23.19
C GLN A 100 0.82 -12.31 -21.79
N LYS A 101 2.11 -12.00 -21.69
CA LYS A 101 2.85 -12.02 -20.42
C LYS A 101 2.26 -11.05 -19.38
N VAL A 102 1.88 -9.85 -19.80
CA VAL A 102 1.27 -8.86 -18.91
C VAL A 102 -0.11 -9.33 -18.43
N ALA A 103 -0.89 -9.92 -19.33
CA ALA A 103 -2.18 -10.53 -19.03
C ALA A 103 -2.04 -11.64 -17.98
N GLU A 104 -1.11 -12.58 -18.18
CA GLU A 104 -0.85 -13.68 -17.25
C GLU A 104 -0.38 -13.19 -15.88
N ALA A 105 0.54 -12.22 -15.85
CA ALA A 105 1.00 -11.64 -14.59
C ALA A 105 -0.13 -10.89 -13.85
N ALA A 106 -1.00 -10.17 -14.59
CA ALA A 106 -2.16 -9.51 -14.00
C ALA A 106 -3.13 -10.54 -13.41
N ASP A 107 -3.40 -11.64 -14.12
CA ASP A 107 -4.23 -12.75 -13.61
C ASP A 107 -3.65 -13.37 -12.34
N ALA A 108 -2.33 -13.59 -12.31
CA ALA A 108 -1.66 -14.12 -11.13
C ALA A 108 -1.84 -13.20 -9.92
N VAL A 109 -1.65 -11.89 -10.09
CA VAL A 109 -1.87 -10.90 -9.02
C VAL A 109 -3.34 -10.86 -8.58
N LEU A 110 -4.28 -10.92 -9.52
CA LEU A 110 -5.71 -10.96 -9.20
C LEU A 110 -6.10 -12.25 -8.46
N ALA A 111 -5.44 -13.37 -8.76
CA ALA A 111 -5.59 -14.64 -8.07
C ALA A 111 -4.93 -14.66 -6.67
N GLY A 112 -4.22 -13.60 -6.30
CA GLY A 112 -3.62 -13.43 -4.97
C GLY A 112 -2.11 -13.58 -4.93
N GLU A 113 -1.44 -13.75 -6.07
CA GLU A 113 0.02 -13.73 -6.12
C GLU A 113 0.57 -12.37 -5.69
N ARG A 114 1.62 -12.38 -4.88
CA ARG A 114 2.28 -11.19 -4.36
C ARG A 114 3.79 -11.39 -4.40
N HIS A 115 4.53 -10.30 -4.63
CA HIS A 115 5.98 -10.36 -4.63
C HIS A 115 6.49 -10.58 -3.18
N PRO A 116 7.34 -11.60 -2.93
CA PRO A 116 7.63 -12.10 -1.58
C PRO A 116 8.32 -11.06 -0.68
N LYS A 117 9.04 -10.09 -1.28
CA LYS A 117 9.77 -9.05 -0.55
C LYS A 117 9.08 -7.69 -0.51
N VAL A 118 8.05 -7.45 -1.34
CA VAL A 118 7.37 -6.13 -1.37
C VAL A 118 6.51 -5.93 -0.13
N GLY A 119 5.95 -7.01 0.41
CA GLY A 119 5.16 -6.96 1.64
C GLY A 119 4.05 -5.92 1.56
N LYS A 120 4.02 -4.98 2.51
CA LYS A 120 3.01 -3.92 2.61
C LYS A 120 3.43 -2.61 1.96
N ALA A 121 4.52 -2.57 1.18
CA ALA A 121 4.92 -1.35 0.51
C ALA A 121 3.81 -0.86 -0.43
N MET A 122 3.55 0.44 -0.36
CA MET A 122 2.54 1.12 -1.17
C MET A 122 3.17 2.14 -2.12
N TYR A 123 4.50 2.26 -2.08
CA TYR A 123 5.26 3.26 -2.79
C TYR A 123 6.49 2.62 -3.41
N PHE A 124 6.92 3.19 -4.54
CA PHE A 124 8.17 2.84 -5.18
C PHE A 124 8.70 4.04 -5.96
N HIS A 125 9.96 3.96 -6.35
CA HIS A 125 10.57 4.83 -7.33
C HIS A 125 11.68 4.08 -8.05
N THR A 126 12.21 4.67 -9.12
CA THR A 126 13.38 4.14 -9.83
C THR A 126 14.53 3.85 -8.86
N ALA A 127 15.08 2.64 -8.93
CA ALA A 127 16.18 2.22 -8.08
C ALA A 127 17.41 3.12 -8.31
N GLY A 128 18.17 3.37 -7.25
CA GLY A 128 19.35 4.25 -7.31
C GLY A 128 19.06 5.74 -7.15
N HIS A 129 17.81 6.18 -7.24
CA HIS A 129 17.44 7.55 -6.85
C HIS A 129 17.41 7.69 -5.32
N HIS A 130 17.98 8.79 -4.81
CA HIS A 130 18.00 9.12 -3.40
C HIS A 130 17.14 10.35 -3.13
N PHE A 131 16.25 10.26 -2.15
CA PHE A 131 15.43 11.37 -1.67
C PHE A 131 15.77 11.67 -0.19
N PRO A 132 15.80 12.95 0.23
CA PRO A 132 16.20 13.34 1.59
C PRO A 132 15.11 13.07 2.66
N TYR A 133 14.16 12.17 2.40
CA TYR A 133 13.07 11.86 3.32
C TYR A 133 13.46 10.74 4.29
N LYS A 134 13.27 10.99 5.60
CA LYS A 134 13.63 10.02 6.65
C LYS A 134 12.54 8.97 6.93
N ASN A 135 11.37 9.11 6.32
CA ASN A 135 10.22 8.25 6.56
C ASN A 135 10.06 7.11 5.53
N MET A 136 11.02 6.93 4.63
CA MET A 136 10.99 5.90 3.59
C MET A 136 11.73 4.66 4.06
N HIS A 137 10.99 3.58 4.34
CA HIS A 137 11.57 2.30 4.75
C HIS A 137 11.56 1.32 3.58
N TYR A 138 12.70 1.14 2.94
CA TYR A 138 12.87 0.24 1.80
C TYR A 138 12.74 -1.23 2.19
N VAL A 139 12.08 -2.01 1.34
CA VAL A 139 11.80 -3.44 1.59
C VAL A 139 12.24 -4.36 0.44
N ALA A 140 12.26 -3.85 -0.79
CA ALA A 140 12.65 -4.64 -1.96
C ALA A 140 13.21 -3.76 -3.08
N VAL A 141 13.99 -4.39 -3.96
CA VAL A 141 14.35 -3.87 -5.28
C VAL A 141 13.96 -4.93 -6.31
N ALA A 142 13.17 -4.55 -7.31
CA ALA A 142 12.67 -5.43 -8.39
C ALA A 142 12.23 -4.59 -9.59
N GLY A 143 12.35 -5.11 -10.81
CA GLY A 143 11.84 -4.43 -12.01
C GLY A 143 12.43 -3.03 -12.26
N GLY A 144 13.62 -2.74 -11.76
CA GLY A 144 14.22 -1.40 -11.83
C GLY A 144 13.72 -0.40 -10.78
N ASN A 145 12.90 -0.83 -9.82
CA ASN A 145 12.35 0.01 -8.77
C ASN A 145 12.81 -0.40 -7.37
N ALA A 146 12.87 0.58 -6.47
CA ALA A 146 12.99 0.38 -5.03
C ALA A 146 11.63 0.61 -4.36
N PHE A 147 11.14 -0.38 -3.62
CA PHE A 147 9.84 -0.39 -2.96
C PHE A 147 9.99 -0.05 -1.48
N TYR A 148 9.06 0.75 -0.94
CA TYR A 148 9.14 1.21 0.44
C TYR A 148 7.78 1.49 1.09
N GLU A 149 7.78 1.43 2.42
CA GLU A 149 6.71 1.89 3.28
C GLU A 149 7.00 3.33 3.73
N LYS A 150 5.97 4.18 3.78
CA LYS A 150 6.07 5.46 4.49
C LYS A 150 5.67 5.25 5.95
N ARG A 151 6.56 5.53 6.89
CA ARG A 151 6.27 5.45 8.33
C ARG A 151 6.16 6.83 8.93
N ASP A 152 5.07 7.12 9.63
CA ASP A 152 5.00 8.36 10.40
C ASP A 152 6.10 8.39 11.44
N THR A 153 6.97 9.40 11.38
CA THR A 153 8.09 9.54 12.32
C THR A 153 7.61 9.69 13.78
N ARG A 154 6.35 10.11 13.99
CA ARG A 154 5.67 10.11 15.29
C ARG A 154 5.16 8.73 15.73
N ALA A 155 4.61 7.93 14.81
CA ALA A 155 4.11 6.58 15.12
C ALA A 155 5.26 5.58 15.29
N ALA A 156 6.30 5.67 14.45
CA ALA A 156 7.53 4.87 14.56
C ALA A 156 8.22 5.03 15.92
N LYS A 157 8.06 6.18 16.58
CA LYS A 157 8.58 6.46 17.93
C LYS A 157 7.72 5.83 19.04
N LYS A 158 6.47 5.48 18.75
CA LYS A 158 5.51 4.85 19.67
C LYS A 158 5.57 3.32 19.63
N GLU A 159 5.98 2.76 18.48
CA GLU A 159 6.05 1.32 18.22
C GLU A 159 7.42 0.68 18.41
N MET A 160 8.47 1.43 18.77
CA MET A 160 9.73 0.81 19.20
C MET A 160 9.48 0.11 20.55
N PRO A 161 9.45 -1.24 20.63
CA PRO A 161 9.61 -1.88 21.93
C PRO A 161 10.95 -1.42 22.50
N ALA A 162 10.98 -1.13 23.80
CA ALA A 162 12.23 -0.96 24.51
C ALA A 162 13.12 -2.15 24.16
N SER A 163 14.31 -1.86 23.62
CA SER A 163 15.32 -2.87 23.35
C SER A 163 15.42 -3.78 24.59
N PRO A 164 15.32 -5.12 24.48
CA PRO A 164 15.49 -5.96 25.65
C PRO A 164 16.86 -5.63 26.22
N ALA A 165 16.88 -5.22 27.49
CA ALA A 165 18.11 -4.97 28.21
C ALA A 165 18.98 -6.22 28.03
N LEU A 166 20.14 -6.05 27.38
CA LEU A 166 21.16 -7.09 27.36
C LEU A 166 21.40 -7.47 28.82
N PRO A 167 21.34 -8.78 29.18
CA PRO A 167 21.70 -9.18 30.53
C PRO A 167 23.12 -8.69 30.81
N PRO A 168 23.43 -8.27 32.06
CA PRO A 168 24.78 -7.87 32.40
C PRO A 168 25.73 -9.01 32.04
N ALA A 169 26.80 -8.69 31.31
CA ALA A 169 27.84 -9.65 30.97
C ALA A 169 28.36 -10.29 32.26
N VAL A 170 28.13 -11.60 32.42
CA VAL A 170 28.73 -12.36 33.50
C VAL A 170 30.23 -12.45 33.22
N SER A 171 31.01 -11.64 33.95
CA SER A 171 32.46 -11.73 33.96
C SER A 171 32.86 -12.96 34.78
N SER A 172 33.19 -14.06 34.11
CA SER A 172 33.86 -15.19 34.74
C SER A 172 35.33 -15.21 34.31
N TYR A 173 36.14 -14.35 34.90
CA TYR A 173 37.57 -14.62 35.02
C TYR A 173 37.76 -15.53 36.23
N ALA A 174 37.78 -16.84 36.00
CA ALA A 174 38.36 -17.77 36.95
C ALA A 174 39.88 -17.67 36.80
N ALA A 175 40.52 -16.96 37.74
CA ALA A 175 41.97 -17.03 37.91
C ALA A 175 42.32 -18.46 38.35
N GLY A 176 42.92 -19.24 37.44
CA GLY A 176 43.53 -20.52 37.79
C GLY A 176 44.75 -20.31 38.71
N PRO A 177 45.10 -21.29 39.57
CA PRO A 177 46.23 -21.18 40.47
C PRO A 177 47.56 -21.10 39.69
N VAL A 178 48.45 -20.22 40.16
CA VAL A 178 49.83 -20.06 39.71
C VAL A 178 50.62 -21.33 40.08
N PRO A 179 51.37 -21.97 39.16
CA PRO A 179 52.24 -23.10 39.49
C PRO A 179 53.48 -22.63 40.29
N PRO A 180 53.98 -23.42 41.26
CA PRO A 180 55.21 -23.07 41.95
C PRO A 180 56.43 -23.21 41.02
N ALA A 181 57.36 -22.27 41.16
CA ALA A 181 58.63 -22.24 40.46
C ALA A 181 59.48 -23.48 40.79
N GLN A 182 60.14 -24.02 39.76
CA GLN A 182 61.36 -24.82 39.87
C GLN A 182 62.46 -24.11 39.10
#